data_AF-A0A7W6C4G7-F1
#
_entry.id   AF-A0A7W6C4G7-F1
#
_cell.length_a   1.000
_cell.length_b   1.000
_cell.length_c   1.000
_cell.angle_alpha   90.00
_cell.angle_beta   90.00
_cell.angle_gamma   90.00
#
_symmetry.space_group_name_H-M   'P 1'
#
loop_
_entity.id
_entity.type
_entity.pdbx_description
1 polymer ?
#
loop_
_entity_poly.entity_id
_entity_poly.type
_entity_poly.pdbx_seq_one_letter_code
_entity_poly.pdbx_strand_id
1 'polypeptide(L)'
;MDIKQLQRRIGAGDDGVFGRASKAALFAGFTNFQANALTDRDLMEAATRLGCSLAQIRAVRQVEAAGKGYDKAGMPKILYERHLFHRLTGGKFSPAPFSQSKAGGYTNDANGDGIVDSWDRLCEAIATGEVDAAFQSCSWGLFQVLGQWWDELGYPSPFAMAWTSAQSEGDQLEMFVRYVEHFGLVDELRQLSANPVTCRAFAAAYNGPGYRKYAYDEKLAAAMR
;
A
#
# COMPACT_ATOMS: atom_id res chain seq x y z
N MET A 1 12.68 -3.34 -13.55
CA MET A 1 12.74 -2.15 -14.42
C MET A 1 13.99 -1.36 -14.07
N ASP A 2 14.66 -0.71 -15.04
CA ASP A 2 15.78 0.22 -14.78
C ASP A 2 15.31 1.69 -14.65
N ILE A 3 16.23 2.60 -14.28
CA ILE A 3 15.90 4.02 -14.07
C ILE A 3 15.40 4.68 -15.37
N LYS A 4 15.98 4.37 -16.53
CA LYS A 4 15.58 5.00 -17.81
C LYS A 4 14.18 4.58 -18.21
N GLN A 5 13.86 3.31 -18.01
CA GLN A 5 12.52 2.77 -18.22
C GLN A 5 11.51 3.45 -17.29
N LEU A 6 11.85 3.67 -16.01
CA LEU A 6 10.99 4.42 -15.09
C LEU A 6 10.82 5.88 -15.55
N GLN A 7 11.91 6.58 -15.89
CA GLN A 7 11.88 7.97 -16.35
C GLN A 7 10.94 8.14 -17.55
N ARG A 8 10.98 7.25 -18.54
CA ARG A 8 10.03 7.26 -19.67
C ARG A 8 8.58 7.08 -19.24
N ARG A 9 8.31 6.20 -18.26
CA ARG A 9 6.94 5.97 -17.75
C ARG A 9 6.36 7.17 -17.02
N ILE A 10 7.20 7.94 -16.32
CA ILE A 10 6.79 9.12 -15.54
C ILE A 10 6.95 10.43 -16.32
N GLY A 11 7.35 10.37 -17.59
CA GLY A 11 7.54 11.57 -18.43
C GLY A 11 8.77 12.42 -18.07
N ALA A 12 9.78 11.85 -17.41
CA ALA A 12 11.07 12.50 -17.15
C ALA A 12 12.07 12.25 -18.29
N GLY A 13 13.13 13.07 -18.36
CA GLY A 13 14.28 12.81 -19.24
C GLY A 13 14.96 11.49 -18.87
N ASP A 14 15.29 10.65 -19.85
CA ASP A 14 15.79 9.28 -19.66
C ASP A 14 17.33 9.18 -19.58
N ASP A 15 17.92 10.09 -18.80
CA ASP A 15 19.37 10.19 -18.60
C ASP A 15 19.96 9.04 -17.74
N GLY A 16 19.11 8.26 -17.06
CA GLY A 16 19.50 7.16 -16.18
C GLY A 16 19.92 7.59 -14.79
N VAL A 17 19.76 8.87 -14.43
CA VAL A 17 20.06 9.43 -13.11
C VAL A 17 18.76 9.87 -12.44
N PHE A 18 18.35 9.19 -11.36
CA PHE A 18 17.14 9.56 -10.62
C PHE A 18 17.40 10.77 -9.71
N GLY A 19 17.45 11.96 -10.32
CA GLY A 19 17.67 13.24 -9.64
C GLY A 19 16.37 14.00 -9.33
N ARG A 20 16.53 15.29 -9.02
CA ARG A 20 15.41 16.21 -8.69
C ARG A 20 14.29 16.21 -9.74
N ALA A 21 14.65 16.20 -11.03
CA ALA A 21 13.67 16.21 -12.12
C ALA A 21 12.86 14.91 -12.17
N SER A 22 13.51 13.75 -11.99
CA SER A 22 12.82 12.46 -11.92
C SER A 22 11.94 12.32 -10.68
N LYS A 23 12.40 12.80 -9.51
CA LYS A 23 11.59 12.88 -8.29
C LYS A 23 10.32 13.72 -8.51
N ALA A 24 10.47 14.92 -9.07
CA ALA A 24 9.33 15.80 -9.36
C ALA A 24 8.35 15.17 -10.36
N ALA A 25 8.85 14.52 -11.41
CA ALA A 25 8.03 13.82 -12.39
C ALA A 25 7.30 12.61 -11.78
N LEU A 26 7.95 11.87 -10.88
CA LEU A 26 7.32 10.76 -10.15
C LEU A 26 6.14 11.28 -9.33
N PHE A 27 6.36 12.33 -8.52
CA PHE A 27 5.29 12.91 -7.70
C PHE A 27 4.15 13.43 -8.57
N ALA A 28 4.45 14.19 -9.62
CA ALA A 28 3.43 14.68 -10.55
C ALA A 28 2.63 13.54 -11.21
N GLY A 29 3.27 12.42 -11.55
CA GLY A 29 2.59 11.26 -12.11
C GLY A 29 1.66 10.56 -11.13
N PHE A 30 2.00 10.53 -9.85
CA PHE A 30 1.19 9.91 -8.79
C PHE A 30 0.16 10.85 -8.16
N THR A 31 0.25 12.16 -8.39
CA THR A 31 -0.73 13.13 -7.91
C THR A 31 -2.05 13.04 -8.68
N ASN A 32 -3.14 12.80 -7.95
CA ASN A 32 -4.50 12.82 -8.47
C ASN A 32 -5.47 13.42 -7.44
N PHE A 33 -5.66 14.74 -7.49
CA PHE A 33 -6.61 15.45 -6.62
C PHE A 33 -8.09 15.17 -6.95
N GLN A 34 -8.38 14.55 -8.09
CA GLN A 34 -9.72 14.23 -8.56
C GLN A 34 -10.01 12.73 -8.46
N ALA A 35 -9.19 11.97 -7.74
CA ALA A 35 -9.40 10.55 -7.53
C ALA A 35 -10.76 10.29 -6.89
N ASN A 36 -11.56 9.43 -7.52
CA ASN A 36 -12.86 9.06 -7.01
C ASN A 36 -12.72 8.34 -5.67
N ALA A 37 -13.49 8.79 -4.68
CA ALA A 37 -13.64 8.10 -3.42
C ALA A 37 -14.42 6.79 -3.61
N LEU A 38 -14.25 5.85 -2.68
CA LEU A 38 -15.04 4.61 -2.68
C LEU A 38 -16.53 4.91 -2.63
N THR A 39 -17.26 4.27 -3.55
CA THR A 39 -18.71 4.32 -3.59
C THR A 39 -19.30 3.07 -2.92
N ASP A 40 -20.58 3.15 -2.50
CA ASP A 40 -21.29 1.98 -2.02
C ASP A 40 -21.38 0.87 -3.07
N ARG A 41 -21.36 1.24 -4.36
CA ARG A 41 -21.36 0.29 -5.47
C ARG A 41 -20.07 -0.54 -5.48
N ASP A 42 -18.91 0.10 -5.33
CA ASP A 42 -17.61 -0.60 -5.29
C ASP A 42 -17.58 -1.61 -4.13
N LEU A 43 -18.09 -1.21 -2.96
CA LEU A 43 -18.18 -2.09 -1.79
C LEU A 43 -19.13 -3.28 -2.01
N MET A 44 -20.26 -3.07 -2.69
CA MET A 44 -21.20 -4.14 -3.02
C MET A 44 -20.63 -5.12 -4.05
N GLU A 45 -19.92 -4.62 -5.07
CA GLU A 45 -19.27 -5.46 -6.07
C GLU A 45 -18.15 -6.31 -5.42
N ALA A 46 -17.34 -5.72 -4.54
CA ALA A 46 -16.35 -6.47 -3.75
C ALA A 46 -16.99 -7.52 -2.83
N ALA A 47 -18.07 -7.16 -2.12
CA ALA A 47 -18.81 -8.09 -1.27
C ALA A 47 -19.37 -9.29 -2.08
N THR A 48 -19.90 -9.01 -3.26
CA THR A 48 -20.41 -10.03 -4.18
C THR A 48 -19.30 -10.97 -4.66
N ARG A 49 -18.15 -10.41 -5.10
CA ARG A 49 -16.99 -11.18 -5.55
C ARG A 49 -16.44 -12.09 -4.46
N LEU A 50 -16.33 -11.57 -3.24
CA LEU A 50 -15.82 -12.32 -2.08
C LEU A 50 -16.91 -13.19 -1.43
N GLY A 51 -18.16 -13.12 -1.88
CA GLY A 51 -19.29 -13.86 -1.30
C GLY A 51 -19.49 -13.58 0.19
N CYS A 52 -19.26 -12.34 0.61
CA CYS A 52 -19.45 -11.89 1.99
C CYS A 52 -20.53 -10.80 2.05
N SER A 53 -20.90 -10.38 3.26
CA SER A 53 -21.87 -9.30 3.44
C SER A 53 -21.24 -7.92 3.24
N LEU A 54 -22.04 -6.95 2.80
CA LEU A 54 -21.61 -5.55 2.71
C LEU A 54 -21.13 -5.01 4.06
N ALA A 55 -21.72 -5.47 5.17
CA ALA A 55 -21.29 -5.10 6.52
C ALA A 55 -19.84 -5.51 6.81
N GLN A 56 -19.42 -6.70 6.35
CA GLN A 56 -18.05 -7.19 6.54
C GLN A 56 -17.03 -6.38 5.74
N ILE A 57 -17.33 -6.04 4.50
CA ILE A 57 -16.49 -5.14 3.69
C ILE A 57 -16.42 -3.75 4.32
N ARG A 58 -17.54 -3.21 4.81
CA ARG A 58 -17.58 -1.92 5.51
C ARG A 58 -16.77 -1.93 6.81
N ALA A 59 -16.83 -3.03 7.57
CA ALA A 59 -16.06 -3.19 8.79
C ALA A 59 -14.55 -3.20 8.51
N VAL A 60 -14.11 -3.95 7.50
CA VAL A 60 -12.71 -3.92 7.05
C VAL A 60 -12.30 -2.54 6.58
N ARG A 61 -13.12 -1.89 5.73
CA ARG A 61 -12.85 -0.52 5.30
C ARG A 61 -12.69 0.44 6.49
N GLN A 62 -13.56 0.35 7.48
CA GLN A 62 -13.53 1.24 8.64
C GLN A 62 -12.27 1.06 9.49
N VAL A 63 -11.79 -0.18 9.63
CA VAL A 63 -10.70 -0.52 10.55
C VAL A 63 -9.33 -0.48 9.88
N GLU A 64 -9.22 -1.09 8.70
CA GLU A 64 -7.95 -1.22 7.95
C GLU A 64 -7.68 -0.01 7.05
N ALA A 65 -8.71 0.78 6.80
CA ALA A 65 -8.76 1.76 5.73
C ALA A 65 -9.40 3.08 6.24
N ALA A 66 -9.13 3.43 7.50
CA ALA A 66 -9.66 4.65 8.10
C ALA A 66 -9.12 5.91 7.39
N GLY A 67 -10.02 6.74 6.89
CA GLY A 67 -9.71 8.01 6.22
C GLY A 67 -9.70 7.88 4.70
N LYS A 68 -8.83 8.66 4.05
CA LYS A 68 -8.72 8.72 2.57
C LYS A 68 -7.59 7.83 2.07
N GLY A 69 -7.68 7.33 0.84
CA GLY A 69 -6.63 6.57 0.16
C GLY A 69 -5.47 7.43 -0.32
N TYR A 70 -5.64 8.74 -0.25
CA TYR A 70 -4.71 9.76 -0.72
C TYR A 70 -4.29 10.69 0.42
N ASP A 71 -3.07 11.23 0.34
CA ASP A 71 -2.56 12.24 1.25
C ASP A 71 -3.00 13.66 0.85
N LYS A 72 -2.49 14.68 1.56
CA LYS A 72 -2.82 16.09 1.28
C LYS A 72 -2.19 16.61 -0.01
N ALA A 73 -1.14 15.94 -0.52
CA ALA A 73 -0.51 16.24 -1.79
C ALA A 73 -1.21 15.54 -2.97
N GLY A 74 -2.31 14.83 -2.71
CA GLY A 74 -3.09 14.14 -3.72
C GLY A 74 -2.42 12.86 -4.22
N MET A 75 -1.38 12.36 -3.56
CA MET A 75 -0.73 11.09 -3.90
C MET A 75 -1.33 9.96 -3.06
N PRO A 76 -1.28 8.70 -3.51
CA PRO A 76 -1.65 7.56 -2.68
C PRO A 76 -0.90 7.57 -1.36
N LYS A 77 -1.61 7.26 -0.28
CA LYS A 77 -0.95 7.02 1.00
C LYS A 77 0.00 5.85 0.86
N ILE A 78 1.21 6.01 1.37
CA ILE A 78 2.20 4.96 1.36
C ILE A 78 2.93 4.82 2.70
N LEU A 79 3.34 3.59 3.00
CA LEU A 79 4.33 3.31 4.03
C LEU A 79 5.51 2.58 3.39
N TYR A 80 6.69 3.18 3.50
CA TYR A 80 7.90 2.60 2.96
C TYR A 80 8.63 1.75 4.01
N GLU A 81 8.79 0.46 3.71
CA GLU A 81 9.35 -0.56 4.58
C GLU A 81 10.85 -0.76 4.34
N ARG A 82 11.68 0.10 4.96
CA ARG A 82 13.15 0.06 4.82
C ARG A 82 13.80 -1.30 5.08
N HIS A 83 13.17 -2.15 5.88
CA HIS A 83 13.63 -3.48 6.22
C HIS A 83 13.33 -4.52 5.15
N LEU A 84 12.26 -4.30 4.39
CA LEU A 84 11.96 -5.06 3.20
C LEU A 84 12.97 -4.76 2.10
N PHE A 85 13.28 -3.48 1.88
CA PHE A 85 14.30 -3.09 0.90
C PHE A 85 15.69 -3.65 1.25
N HIS A 86 16.07 -3.60 2.53
CA HIS A 86 17.26 -4.28 3.03
C HIS A 86 17.26 -5.77 2.65
N ARG A 87 16.17 -6.49 2.92
CA ARG A 87 16.05 -7.93 2.61
C ARG A 87 16.16 -8.20 1.10
N LEU A 88 15.45 -7.45 0.27
CA LEU A 88 15.39 -7.64 -1.19
C LEU A 88 16.73 -7.31 -1.86
N THR A 89 17.52 -6.42 -1.29
CA THR A 89 18.84 -6.01 -1.82
C THR A 89 20.02 -6.71 -1.14
N GLY A 90 19.77 -7.71 -0.29
CA GLY A 90 20.81 -8.39 0.48
C GLY A 90 21.59 -7.45 1.41
N GLY A 91 20.99 -6.33 1.82
CA GLY A 91 21.59 -5.33 2.70
C GLY A 91 22.63 -4.44 2.04
N LYS A 92 22.78 -4.48 0.71
CA LYS A 92 23.78 -3.73 -0.08
C LYS A 92 23.83 -2.22 0.23
N PHE A 93 22.70 -1.63 0.60
CA PHE A 93 22.56 -0.19 0.86
C PHE A 93 22.37 0.17 2.33
N SER A 94 22.55 -0.78 3.24
CA SER A 94 22.43 -0.53 4.67
C SER A 94 23.78 -0.15 5.30
N PRO A 95 23.79 0.74 6.31
CA PRO A 95 22.65 1.45 6.88
C PRO A 95 22.29 2.72 6.09
N ALA A 96 21.00 2.94 5.83
CA ALA A 96 20.46 4.18 5.27
C ALA A 96 19.01 4.44 5.77
N PRO A 97 18.48 5.67 5.66
CA PRO A 97 17.07 5.94 6.00
C PRO A 97 16.07 5.03 5.27
N PHE A 98 16.36 4.71 4.00
CA PHE A 98 15.58 3.82 3.14
C PHE A 98 16.02 2.34 3.15
N SER A 99 17.05 1.97 3.92
CA SER A 99 17.55 0.59 3.99
C SER A 99 18.11 0.24 5.37
N GLN A 100 17.42 -0.61 6.12
CA GLN A 100 17.90 -1.05 7.43
C GLN A 100 17.36 -2.41 7.83
N SER A 101 18.17 -3.26 8.48
CA SER A 101 17.77 -4.63 8.87
C SER A 101 16.55 -4.72 9.81
N LYS A 102 16.21 -3.63 10.51
CA LYS A 102 15.07 -3.55 11.42
C LYS A 102 14.02 -2.56 10.92
N ALA A 103 12.75 -2.96 11.07
CA ALA A 103 11.58 -2.09 10.89
C ALA A 103 11.63 -0.87 11.83
N GLY A 104 10.81 0.15 11.55
CA GLY A 104 10.71 1.35 12.37
C GLY A 104 11.43 2.58 11.80
N GLY A 105 11.57 3.59 12.65
CA GLY A 105 12.08 4.91 12.23
C GLY A 105 11.14 5.60 11.24
N TYR A 106 9.84 5.30 11.28
CA TYR A 106 8.84 5.96 10.45
C TYR A 106 8.63 7.39 10.95
N THR A 107 8.80 8.34 10.04
CA THR A 107 8.47 9.74 10.21
C THR A 107 7.41 10.08 9.16
N ASN A 108 6.63 11.15 9.38
CA ASN A 108 5.54 11.48 8.46
C ASN A 108 5.90 12.66 7.56
N ASP A 109 6.33 13.79 8.11
CA ASP A 109 6.73 14.99 7.37
C ASP A 109 7.72 15.73 8.28
N ALA A 110 8.86 15.09 8.55
CA ALA A 110 9.83 15.61 9.52
C ALA A 110 10.56 16.86 8.99
N ASN A 111 10.61 17.03 7.68
CA ASN A 111 11.24 18.16 7.00
C ASN A 111 10.25 19.35 6.79
N GLY A 112 8.95 19.14 6.95
CA GLY A 112 7.92 20.17 6.83
C GLY A 112 7.63 20.60 5.39
N ASP A 113 7.92 19.76 4.39
CA ASP A 113 7.71 20.09 2.97
C ASP A 113 6.31 19.69 2.45
N GLY A 114 5.49 19.07 3.30
CA GLY A 114 4.14 18.66 2.97
C GLY A 114 4.05 17.35 2.17
N ILE A 115 5.18 16.68 1.94
CA ILE A 115 5.27 15.35 1.34
C ILE A 115 5.48 14.33 2.46
N VAL A 116 4.81 13.17 2.34
CA VAL A 116 5.00 12.10 3.31
C VAL A 116 6.42 11.52 3.16
N ASP A 117 7.21 11.43 4.24
CA ASP A 117 8.61 10.98 4.23
C ASP A 117 8.81 9.59 3.59
N SER A 118 7.77 8.74 3.53
CA SER A 118 7.78 7.47 2.79
C SER A 118 8.04 7.66 1.29
N TRP A 119 7.54 8.74 0.68
CA TRP A 119 7.79 9.08 -0.72
C TRP A 119 9.25 9.42 -0.96
N ASP A 120 9.85 10.14 -0.02
CA ASP A 120 11.27 10.47 -0.07
C ASP A 120 12.15 9.23 0.02
N ARG A 121 11.83 8.31 0.93
CA ARG A 121 12.56 7.03 1.04
C ARG A 121 12.41 6.16 -0.20
N LEU A 122 11.22 6.14 -0.81
CA LEU A 122 11.00 5.46 -2.08
C LEU A 122 11.89 6.07 -3.17
N CYS A 123 11.96 7.40 -3.28
CA CYS A 123 12.83 8.08 -4.24
C CYS A 123 14.33 7.79 -4.00
N GLU A 124 14.77 7.80 -2.74
CA GLU A 124 16.16 7.47 -2.37
C GLU A 124 16.50 6.02 -2.74
N ALA A 125 15.58 5.08 -2.52
CA ALA A 125 15.76 3.70 -2.92
C ALA A 125 15.76 3.50 -4.44
N ILE A 126 14.87 4.18 -5.18
CA ILE A 126 14.88 4.18 -6.65
C ILE A 126 16.23 4.69 -7.19
N ALA A 127 16.80 5.73 -6.57
CA ALA A 127 18.07 6.31 -6.99
C ALA A 127 19.28 5.37 -6.87
N THR A 128 19.14 4.26 -6.14
CA THR A 128 20.16 3.19 -6.10
C THR A 128 20.23 2.35 -7.38
N GLY A 129 19.20 2.41 -8.23
CA GLY A 129 19.02 1.56 -9.40
C GLY A 129 18.18 0.30 -9.13
N GLU A 130 17.91 -0.06 -7.87
CA GLU A 130 17.07 -1.21 -7.49
C GLU A 130 15.56 -0.85 -7.54
N VAL A 131 15.09 -0.37 -8.69
CA VAL A 131 13.76 0.23 -8.86
C VAL A 131 12.63 -0.71 -8.44
N ASP A 132 12.66 -1.97 -8.89
CA ASP A 132 11.60 -2.93 -8.57
C ASP A 132 11.57 -3.23 -7.05
N ALA A 133 12.74 -3.42 -6.43
CA ALA A 133 12.83 -3.64 -4.99
C ALA A 133 12.30 -2.43 -4.19
N ALA A 134 12.53 -1.21 -4.68
CA ALA A 134 12.01 0.00 -4.04
C ALA A 134 10.47 0.03 -4.02
N PHE A 135 9.82 -0.24 -5.17
CA PHE A 135 8.35 -0.30 -5.25
C PHE A 135 7.75 -1.50 -4.49
N GLN A 136 8.43 -2.65 -4.49
CA GLN A 136 8.03 -3.82 -3.69
C GLN A 136 8.06 -3.54 -2.18
N SER A 137 8.95 -2.64 -1.75
CA SER A 137 9.15 -2.27 -0.34
C SER A 137 8.15 -1.24 0.17
N CYS A 138 7.05 -1.01 -0.53
CA CYS A 138 6.09 0.04 -0.24
C CYS A 138 4.67 -0.55 -0.17
N SER A 139 3.90 -0.20 0.86
CA SER A 139 2.47 -0.47 0.90
C SER A 139 1.68 0.70 0.32
N TRP A 140 0.60 0.39 -0.40
CA TRP A 140 -0.07 1.35 -1.27
C TRP A 140 -1.54 1.56 -0.91
N GLY A 141 -1.95 2.83 -0.93
CA GLY A 141 -3.35 3.25 -0.91
C GLY A 141 -4.07 2.94 0.40
N LEU A 142 -5.40 2.95 0.31
CA LEU A 142 -6.31 2.88 1.44
C LEU A 142 -6.12 1.62 2.30
N PHE A 143 -5.92 0.47 1.66
CA PHE A 143 -5.79 -0.83 2.33
C PHE A 143 -4.35 -1.23 2.64
N GLN A 144 -3.36 -0.39 2.27
CA GLN A 144 -1.94 -0.63 2.54
C GLN A 144 -1.44 -2.00 2.05
N VAL A 145 -1.87 -2.41 0.85
CA VAL A 145 -1.38 -3.67 0.23
C VAL A 145 0.07 -3.50 -0.20
N LEU A 146 0.92 -4.42 0.24
CA LEU A 146 2.36 -4.37 0.03
C LEU A 146 2.76 -4.71 -1.41
N GLY A 147 3.57 -3.86 -2.04
CA GLY A 147 3.98 -3.98 -3.43
C GLY A 147 4.78 -5.24 -3.76
N GLN A 148 5.32 -5.95 -2.76
CA GLN A 148 6.03 -7.21 -2.98
C GLN A 148 5.14 -8.28 -3.62
N TRP A 149 3.82 -8.20 -3.44
CA TRP A 149 2.84 -9.16 -3.93
C TRP A 149 2.35 -8.89 -5.36
N TRP A 150 3.00 -7.97 -6.08
CA TRP A 150 2.54 -7.54 -7.41
C TRP A 150 2.31 -8.70 -8.38
N ASP A 151 3.16 -9.73 -8.37
CA ASP A 151 3.09 -10.87 -9.29
C ASP A 151 1.94 -11.80 -8.90
N GLU A 152 1.84 -12.13 -7.62
CA GLU A 152 0.76 -12.93 -7.03
C GLU A 152 -0.63 -12.31 -7.24
N LEU A 153 -0.68 -10.97 -7.26
CA LEU A 153 -1.90 -10.19 -7.50
C LEU A 153 -2.13 -9.89 -8.99
N GLY A 154 -1.31 -10.45 -9.89
CA GLY A 154 -1.51 -10.38 -11.34
C GLY A 154 -1.23 -9.01 -11.95
N TYR A 155 -0.38 -8.20 -11.34
CA TYR A 155 0.15 -6.98 -11.95
C TYR A 155 1.38 -7.31 -12.81
N PRO A 156 1.70 -6.53 -13.84
CA PRO A 156 2.85 -6.80 -14.71
C PRO A 156 4.18 -6.33 -14.11
N SER A 157 4.16 -5.47 -13.09
CA SER A 157 5.35 -5.05 -12.34
C SER A 157 4.96 -4.40 -11.00
N PRO A 158 5.91 -4.24 -10.05
CA PRO A 158 5.68 -3.49 -8.81
C PRO A 158 5.25 -2.03 -9.08
N PHE A 159 5.85 -1.41 -10.09
CA PHE A 159 5.46 -0.06 -10.52
C PHE A 159 4.03 -0.02 -11.04
N ALA A 160 3.58 -1.02 -11.80
CA ALA A 160 2.22 -1.05 -12.33
C ALA A 160 1.19 -1.17 -11.20
N MET A 161 1.45 -2.02 -10.20
CA MET A 161 0.64 -2.11 -8.99
C MET A 161 0.58 -0.77 -8.24
N ALA A 162 1.74 -0.13 -8.04
CA ALA A 162 1.81 1.19 -7.43
C ALA A 162 0.99 2.23 -8.23
N TRP A 163 1.14 2.26 -9.55
CA TRP A 163 0.44 3.18 -10.44
C TRP A 163 -1.08 3.00 -10.41
N THR A 164 -1.56 1.76 -10.34
CA THR A 164 -2.99 1.45 -10.14
C THR A 164 -3.53 2.11 -8.89
N SER A 165 -2.78 2.12 -7.79
CA SER A 165 -3.21 2.78 -6.55
C SER A 165 -3.42 4.31 -6.68
N ALA A 166 -2.83 4.95 -7.70
CA ALA A 166 -3.01 6.37 -7.97
C ALA A 166 -4.29 6.71 -8.74
N GLN A 167 -4.97 5.71 -9.32
CA GLN A 167 -6.09 5.96 -10.23
C GLN A 167 -7.40 6.28 -9.49
N SER A 168 -7.77 5.46 -8.49
CA SER A 168 -8.94 5.71 -7.63
C SER A 168 -8.87 4.92 -6.31
N GLU A 169 -9.73 5.24 -5.33
CA GLU A 169 -9.88 4.37 -4.15
C GLU A 169 -10.55 3.02 -4.52
N GLY A 170 -11.31 2.95 -5.63
CA GLY A 170 -11.85 1.70 -6.16
C GLY A 170 -10.75 0.75 -6.64
N ASP A 171 -9.73 1.28 -7.32
CA ASP A 171 -8.53 0.52 -7.71
C ASP A 171 -7.74 0.02 -6.49
N GLN A 172 -7.70 0.82 -5.41
CA GLN A 172 -7.10 0.40 -4.15
C GLN A 172 -7.91 -0.72 -3.47
N LEU A 173 -9.24 -0.71 -3.60
CA LEU A 173 -10.10 -1.81 -3.16
C LEU A 173 -9.88 -3.07 -4.00
N GLU A 174 -9.72 -2.94 -5.31
CA GLU A 174 -9.40 -4.08 -6.19
C GLU A 174 -8.09 -4.76 -5.76
N MET A 175 -7.06 -3.99 -5.41
CA MET A 175 -5.81 -4.54 -4.85
C MET A 175 -6.07 -5.36 -3.57
N PHE A 176 -6.92 -4.86 -2.68
CA PHE A 176 -7.32 -5.56 -1.46
C PHE A 176 -8.12 -6.84 -1.74
N VAL A 177 -9.08 -6.80 -2.67
CA VAL A 177 -9.89 -7.97 -3.02
C VAL A 177 -9.01 -9.08 -3.56
N ARG A 178 -8.09 -8.77 -4.48
CA ARG A 178 -7.10 -9.74 -4.98
C ARG A 178 -6.24 -10.31 -3.88
N TYR A 179 -5.83 -9.48 -2.91
CA TYR A 179 -5.06 -9.93 -1.75
C TYR A 179 -5.83 -10.94 -0.90
N VAL A 180 -7.10 -10.65 -0.59
CA VAL A 180 -7.97 -11.56 0.16
C VAL A 180 -8.13 -12.90 -0.56
N GLU A 181 -8.33 -12.88 -1.87
CA GLU A 181 -8.45 -14.10 -2.68
C GLU A 181 -7.16 -14.90 -2.72
N HIS A 182 -6.02 -14.25 -3.00
CA HIS A 182 -4.74 -14.92 -3.14
C HIS A 182 -4.27 -15.57 -1.83
N PHE A 183 -4.39 -14.86 -0.71
CA PHE A 183 -3.97 -15.36 0.61
C PHE A 183 -5.03 -16.23 1.30
N GLY A 184 -6.14 -16.54 0.62
CA GLY A 184 -7.16 -17.44 1.13
C GLY A 184 -7.94 -16.88 2.32
N LEU A 185 -8.05 -15.56 2.46
CA LEU A 185 -8.67 -14.90 3.62
C LEU A 185 -10.20 -14.76 3.51
N VAL A 186 -10.78 -15.34 2.45
CA VAL A 186 -12.21 -15.22 2.15
C VAL A 186 -13.06 -15.82 3.27
N ASP A 187 -12.66 -16.98 3.81
CA ASP A 187 -13.43 -17.67 4.84
C ASP A 187 -13.35 -16.93 6.18
N GLU A 188 -12.19 -16.38 6.55
CA GLU A 188 -12.01 -15.54 7.72
C GLU A 188 -12.80 -14.22 7.59
N LEU A 189 -12.80 -13.60 6.40
CA LEU A 189 -13.59 -12.40 6.12
C LEU A 189 -15.09 -12.68 6.30
N ARG A 190 -15.58 -13.82 5.81
CA ARG A 190 -16.98 -14.25 5.94
C ARG A 190 -17.38 -14.58 7.38
N GLN A 191 -16.42 -14.83 8.27
CA GLN A 191 -16.67 -15.08 9.69
C GLN A 191 -16.71 -13.81 10.54
N LEU A 192 -16.32 -12.65 9.99
CA LEU A 192 -16.38 -11.38 10.73
C LEU A 192 -17.80 -11.13 11.25
N SER A 193 -17.90 -10.81 12.54
CA SER A 193 -19.15 -10.57 13.26
C SER A 193 -18.93 -9.57 14.40
N ALA A 194 -19.99 -9.22 15.14
CA ALA A 194 -19.88 -8.38 16.34
C ALA A 194 -19.14 -9.05 17.52
N ASN A 195 -18.66 -10.30 17.35
CA ASN A 195 -17.84 -11.02 18.32
C ASN A 195 -16.35 -10.94 17.94
N PRO A 196 -15.48 -10.32 18.76
CA PRO A 196 -14.04 -10.23 18.49
C PRO A 196 -13.36 -11.56 18.21
N VAL A 197 -13.86 -12.67 18.79
CA VAL A 197 -13.29 -14.00 18.58
C VAL A 197 -13.30 -14.40 17.10
N THR A 198 -14.37 -14.09 16.36
CA THR A 198 -14.48 -14.46 14.94
C THR A 198 -13.66 -13.54 14.04
N CYS A 199 -13.22 -12.39 14.55
CA CYS A 199 -12.35 -11.44 13.84
C CYS A 199 -10.86 -11.76 13.94
N ARG A 200 -10.45 -12.63 14.88
CA ARG A 200 -9.04 -12.89 15.19
C ARG A 200 -8.27 -13.49 14.03
N ALA A 201 -8.87 -14.43 13.30
CA ALA A 201 -8.20 -15.11 12.20
C ALA A 201 -7.87 -14.13 11.06
N PHE A 202 -8.86 -13.35 10.64
CA PHE A 202 -8.67 -12.29 9.65
C PHE A 202 -7.65 -11.24 10.14
N ALA A 203 -7.80 -10.73 11.37
CA ALA A 203 -6.90 -9.72 11.92
C ALA A 203 -5.45 -10.21 12.01
N ALA A 204 -5.23 -11.46 12.42
CA ALA A 204 -3.89 -12.05 12.50
C ALA A 204 -3.24 -12.25 11.13
N ALA A 205 -4.03 -12.67 10.13
CA ALA A 205 -3.53 -12.89 8.79
C ALA A 205 -3.25 -11.56 8.05
N TYR A 206 -4.10 -10.56 8.24
CA TYR A 206 -3.96 -9.26 7.57
C TYR A 206 -2.95 -8.33 8.25
N ASN A 207 -2.97 -8.22 9.58
CA ASN A 207 -2.12 -7.29 10.35
C ASN A 207 -0.90 -7.97 10.99
N GLY A 208 -0.74 -9.29 10.79
CA GLY A 208 0.33 -10.08 11.36
C GLY A 208 0.13 -10.46 12.84
N PRO A 209 1.10 -11.19 13.43
CA PRO A 209 0.95 -11.76 14.78
C PRO A 209 0.82 -10.70 15.88
N GLY A 210 1.22 -9.45 15.61
CA GLY A 210 1.10 -8.31 16.52
C GLY A 210 -0.30 -7.69 16.61
N TYR A 211 -1.30 -8.19 15.87
CA TYR A 211 -2.61 -7.53 15.71
C TYR A 211 -3.30 -7.17 17.04
N ARG A 212 -3.17 -8.02 18.08
CA ARG A 212 -3.77 -7.78 19.40
C ARG A 212 -3.25 -6.53 20.10
N LYS A 213 -1.99 -6.17 19.87
CA LYS A 213 -1.38 -4.96 20.46
C LYS A 213 -2.14 -3.70 20.05
N TYR A 214 -2.77 -3.71 18.88
CA TYR A 214 -3.53 -2.61 18.32
C TYR A 214 -5.04 -2.88 18.27
N ALA A 215 -5.50 -3.95 18.94
CA ALA A 215 -6.91 -4.35 19.07
C ALA A 215 -7.67 -4.46 17.74
N TYR A 216 -7.01 -4.95 16.68
CA TYR A 216 -7.64 -5.05 15.34
C TYR A 216 -8.90 -5.93 15.35
N ASP A 217 -8.88 -7.05 16.08
CA ASP A 217 -10.04 -7.93 16.21
C ASP A 217 -11.22 -7.26 16.92
N GLU A 218 -10.96 -6.51 17.99
CA GLU A 218 -11.99 -5.76 18.71
C GLU A 218 -12.56 -4.62 17.86
N LYS A 219 -11.71 -3.92 17.11
CA LYS A 219 -12.13 -2.86 16.17
C LYS A 219 -13.00 -3.41 15.05
N LEU A 220 -12.61 -4.55 14.44
CA LEU A 220 -13.40 -5.21 13.41
C LEU A 220 -14.77 -5.63 13.95
N ALA A 221 -14.81 -6.21 15.14
CA ALA A 221 -16.06 -6.59 15.77
C ALA A 221 -16.94 -5.38 16.15
N ALA A 222 -16.34 -4.28 16.60
CA ALA A 222 -17.08 -3.05 16.86
C ALA A 222 -17.68 -2.46 15.58
N ALA A 223 -16.96 -2.52 14.45
CA ALA A 223 -17.42 -2.03 13.15
C ALA A 223 -18.50 -2.94 12.50
N MET A 224 -18.73 -4.13 13.04
CA MET A 224 -19.79 -5.05 12.64
C MET A 224 -21.13 -4.82 13.38
N ARG A 225 -21.19 -3.84 14.29
CA ARG A 225 -22.41 -3.46 15.04
C ARG A 225 -23.16 -2.35 14.31
#